data_AF-A0A2W1EIU4-F1
#
_entry.id   AF-A0A2W1EIU4-F1
#
_cell.length_a   1.000
_cell.length_b   1.000
_cell.length_c   1.000
_cell.angle_alpha   90.00
_cell.angle_beta   90.00
_cell.angle_gamma   90.00
#
_symmetry.space_group_name_H-M   'P 1'
#
loop_
_entity.id
_entity.type
_entity.pdbx_description
1 polymer ?
#
loop_
_entity_poly.entity_id
_entity_poly.type
_entity_poly.pdbx_seq_one_letter_code
_entity_poly.pdbx_strand_id
1 'polypeptide(L)'
;MSFLGQTTDGNSAPFEGEETGLFISMQDPTTSTSQHTKRANSDDPTNITAVIPPPMLASDGTAAPANLMPFPSAQPLRLYNRGKDDEHYGFYNYFDRSIFLKQINGTNRGGNPADIDGGSTKDAANLRCTYSQTRFLVQIWTRSKDSKPLLQKSASNASAVSARPGTFPYPVTVTIDRHGGDPSKKNLYCYEMEDDGSIKNEESKKYFQFEDRGFGGNLVKSTQGQGNAIGSIDGGTGGCRCQWQNWLS
;
A
#
# COMPACT_ATOMS: atom_id res chain seq x y z
N MET A 1 -18.24 -17.72 6.69
CA MET A 1 -17.13 -17.09 5.94
C MET A 1 -16.93 -15.70 6.50
N SER A 2 -15.70 -15.28 6.76
CA SER A 2 -15.40 -13.89 7.16
C SER A 2 -14.63 -13.29 5.99
N PHE A 3 -15.21 -12.22 5.43
CA PHE A 3 -14.80 -11.51 4.24
C PHE A 3 -13.85 -10.37 4.63
N LEU A 4 -12.93 -10.01 3.74
CA LEU A 4 -12.00 -8.90 3.93
C LEU A 4 -12.76 -7.61 4.24
N GLY A 5 -12.48 -6.99 5.39
CA GLY A 5 -13.05 -5.70 5.75
C GLY A 5 -14.16 -5.77 6.79
N GLN A 6 -14.65 -6.96 7.15
CA GLN A 6 -15.53 -7.12 8.30
C GLN A 6 -14.84 -6.64 9.58
N THR A 7 -13.61 -7.09 9.82
CA THR A 7 -12.85 -6.70 11.03
C THR A 7 -11.92 -5.54 10.73
N THR A 8 -11.22 -5.57 9.59
CA THR A 8 -10.24 -4.54 9.25
C THR A 8 -10.84 -3.17 8.96
N ASP A 9 -11.95 -3.10 8.22
CA ASP A 9 -12.49 -1.84 7.70
C ASP A 9 -13.80 -1.42 8.41
N GLY A 10 -14.32 -2.24 9.32
CA GLY A 10 -15.57 -1.97 10.03
C GLY A 10 -16.81 -2.08 9.12
N ASN A 11 -16.71 -2.82 8.02
CA ASN A 11 -17.85 -3.01 7.13
C ASN A 11 -18.91 -3.87 7.78
N SER A 12 -20.16 -3.57 7.47
CA SER A 12 -21.33 -4.37 7.80
C SER A 12 -21.86 -5.10 6.58
N ALA A 13 -22.65 -6.15 6.80
CA ALA A 13 -23.19 -6.95 5.72
C ALA A 13 -24.06 -6.09 4.77
N PRO A 14 -23.93 -6.25 3.43
CA PRO A 14 -22.96 -7.12 2.73
C PRO A 14 -21.52 -6.58 2.84
N PHE A 15 -20.60 -7.42 3.33
CA PHE A 15 -19.24 -6.98 3.68
C PHE A 15 -18.40 -6.60 2.45
N GLU A 16 -18.75 -7.17 1.30
CA GLU A 16 -18.21 -6.85 -0.01
C GLU A 16 -18.72 -5.53 -0.59
N GLY A 17 -19.73 -4.92 0.02
CA GLY A 17 -20.37 -3.69 -0.47
C GLY A 17 -21.28 -3.93 -1.67
N GLU A 18 -22.22 -3.01 -1.87
CA GLU A 18 -23.21 -3.04 -2.93
C GLU A 18 -22.64 -2.49 -4.25
N GLU A 19 -23.06 -3.04 -5.38
CA GLU A 19 -22.69 -2.53 -6.70
C GLU A 19 -23.35 -1.18 -6.99
N THR A 20 -22.60 -0.26 -7.59
CA THR A 20 -23.06 1.12 -7.82
C THR A 20 -23.04 1.57 -9.28
N GLY A 21 -22.32 0.84 -10.14
CA GLY A 21 -22.04 1.26 -11.52
C GLY A 21 -21.09 2.47 -11.65
N LEU A 22 -20.57 2.99 -10.54
CA LEU A 22 -19.60 4.07 -10.53
C LEU A 22 -18.17 3.51 -10.62
N PHE A 23 -17.29 4.27 -11.26
CA PHE A 23 -15.88 3.90 -11.43
C PHE A 23 -14.97 5.05 -11.05
N ILE A 24 -13.78 4.71 -10.53
CA ILE A 24 -12.72 5.67 -10.18
C ILE A 24 -11.42 5.34 -10.91
N SER A 25 -10.70 6.37 -11.30
CA SER A 25 -9.35 6.26 -11.85
C SER A 25 -8.43 7.23 -11.13
N MET A 26 -7.24 6.76 -10.80
CA MET A 26 -6.16 7.58 -10.26
C MET A 26 -5.23 7.95 -11.40
N GLN A 27 -4.96 9.24 -11.59
CA GLN A 27 -4.07 9.72 -12.64
C GLN A 27 -2.63 9.80 -12.12
N ASP A 28 -1.69 9.35 -12.94
CA ASP A 28 -0.27 9.60 -12.70
C ASP A 28 0.01 11.09 -12.95
N PRO A 29 0.44 11.86 -11.93
CA PRO A 29 0.75 13.28 -12.09
C PRO A 29 1.96 13.53 -12.99
N THR A 30 2.72 12.48 -13.31
CA THR A 30 4.00 12.54 -14.03
C THR A 30 4.02 11.71 -15.31
N THR A 31 2.89 11.26 -15.86
CA THR A 31 2.82 10.47 -17.13
C THR A 31 4.07 9.62 -17.38
N SER A 32 4.43 8.70 -16.47
CA SER A 32 5.75 8.09 -16.49
C SER A 32 5.84 6.88 -17.42
N THR A 33 6.96 6.85 -18.14
CA THR A 33 7.37 5.89 -19.18
C THR A 33 7.35 4.43 -18.73
N SER A 34 6.90 3.56 -19.63
CA SER A 34 6.93 2.10 -19.51
C SER A 34 8.30 1.58 -19.05
N GLN A 35 8.33 0.97 -17.86
CA GLN A 35 9.52 0.32 -17.32
C GLN A 35 9.62 -1.11 -17.85
N HIS A 36 10.80 -1.48 -18.34
CA HIS A 36 11.06 -2.83 -18.82
C HIS A 36 11.34 -3.77 -17.64
N THR A 37 10.48 -4.77 -17.46
CA THR A 37 10.78 -5.94 -16.63
C THR A 37 11.66 -6.89 -17.44
N LYS A 38 12.79 -7.34 -16.87
CA LYS A 38 13.48 -8.51 -17.41
C LYS A 38 12.59 -9.70 -17.10
N ARG A 39 11.98 -10.30 -18.14
CA ARG A 39 11.12 -11.48 -17.97
C ARG A 39 11.89 -12.56 -17.20
N ALA A 40 11.36 -12.92 -16.03
CA ALA A 40 11.81 -14.10 -15.33
C ALA A 40 11.56 -15.33 -16.22
N ASN A 41 12.46 -16.31 -16.12
CA ASN A 41 12.39 -17.60 -16.81
C ASN A 41 11.05 -18.30 -16.54
N SER A 42 10.65 -19.22 -17.42
CA SER A 42 9.35 -19.94 -17.39
C SER A 42 9.08 -20.81 -16.16
N ASP A 43 9.95 -20.78 -15.16
CA ASP A 43 9.81 -21.43 -13.85
C ASP A 43 9.58 -20.40 -12.73
N ASP A 44 8.75 -19.38 -12.98
CA ASP A 44 8.38 -18.37 -11.96
C ASP A 44 7.38 -19.00 -10.97
N PRO A 45 7.78 -19.34 -9.73
CA PRO A 45 6.81 -19.77 -8.76
C PRO A 45 6.11 -18.48 -8.32
N THR A 46 4.87 -18.28 -8.74
CA THR A 46 3.98 -17.18 -8.28
C THR A 46 3.74 -17.16 -6.76
N ASN A 47 4.48 -17.97 -6.02
CA ASN A 47 4.55 -18.09 -4.59
C ASN A 47 5.89 -17.51 -4.08
N ILE A 48 5.87 -16.22 -3.70
CA ILE A 48 7.02 -15.52 -3.13
C ILE A 48 7.27 -15.90 -1.66
N THR A 49 6.58 -16.89 -1.11
CA THR A 49 6.88 -17.42 0.24
C THR A 49 8.15 -18.28 0.26
N ALA A 50 8.57 -18.78 -0.89
CA ALA A 50 9.75 -19.64 -1.01
C ALA A 50 10.91 -18.99 -1.79
N VAL A 51 10.62 -18.08 -2.73
CA VAL A 51 11.62 -17.50 -3.62
C VAL A 51 11.44 -15.99 -3.70
N ILE A 52 12.52 -15.25 -3.47
CA ILE A 52 12.56 -13.82 -3.71
C ILE A 52 12.78 -13.59 -5.21
N PRO A 53 11.89 -12.83 -5.89
CA PRO A 53 12.04 -12.51 -7.31
C PRO A 53 13.38 -11.82 -7.63
N PRO A 54 13.76 -11.69 -8.91
CA PRO A 54 14.84 -10.79 -9.30
C PRO A 54 14.50 -9.32 -8.98
N PRO A 55 15.49 -8.47 -8.66
CA PRO A 55 15.28 -7.05 -8.39
C PRO A 55 14.79 -6.31 -9.63
N MET A 56 13.92 -5.32 -9.44
CA MET A 56 13.57 -4.36 -10.49
C MET A 56 14.70 -3.35 -10.65
N LEU A 57 15.17 -3.18 -11.88
CA LEU A 57 16.24 -2.26 -12.25
C LEU A 57 15.72 -1.15 -13.16
N ALA A 58 16.33 0.02 -13.06
CA ALA A 58 16.15 1.12 -14.00
C ALA A 58 16.89 0.82 -15.32
N SER A 59 16.67 1.65 -16.34
CA SER A 59 17.29 1.48 -17.67
C SER A 59 18.81 1.57 -17.66
N ASP A 60 19.39 2.25 -16.67
CA ASP A 60 20.83 2.38 -16.46
C ASP A 60 21.44 1.21 -15.67
N GLY A 61 20.63 0.21 -15.29
CA GLY A 61 21.06 -0.94 -14.50
C GLY A 61 21.10 -0.70 -12.99
N THR A 62 20.83 0.52 -12.53
CA THR A 62 20.71 0.83 -11.09
C THR A 62 19.36 0.39 -10.53
N ALA A 63 19.18 0.49 -9.22
CA ALA A 63 17.91 0.18 -8.57
C ALA A 63 16.73 0.99 -9.18
N ALA A 64 15.64 0.31 -9.54
CA ALA A 64 14.44 0.98 -10.05
C ALA A 64 13.85 1.95 -9.00
N PRO A 65 13.20 3.05 -9.43
CA PRO A 65 12.59 4.02 -8.52
C PRO A 65 11.65 3.38 -7.49
N ALA A 66 11.46 4.07 -6.37
CA ALA A 66 10.41 3.73 -5.41
C ALA A 66 9.03 3.87 -6.06
N ASN A 67 8.11 2.98 -5.70
CA ASN A 67 6.71 3.03 -6.12
C ASN A 67 5.86 3.17 -4.86
N LEU A 68 5.44 4.40 -4.56
CA LEU A 68 4.76 4.73 -3.31
C LEU A 68 3.24 4.58 -3.40
N MET A 69 2.66 4.80 -4.59
CA MET A 69 1.22 4.78 -4.81
C MET A 69 0.88 4.19 -6.19
N PRO A 70 -0.18 3.38 -6.29
CA PRO A 70 -0.64 2.86 -7.57
C PRO A 70 -1.52 3.87 -8.30
N PHE A 71 -1.63 3.72 -9.63
CA PHE A 71 -2.52 4.52 -10.48
C PHE A 71 -3.57 3.64 -11.16
N PRO A 72 -4.47 2.99 -10.40
CA PRO A 72 -5.44 2.09 -10.99
C PRO A 72 -6.47 2.87 -11.82
N SER A 73 -6.92 2.27 -12.92
CA SER A 73 -7.91 2.85 -13.84
C SER A 73 -9.21 2.06 -13.82
N ALA A 74 -10.33 2.76 -13.99
CA ALA A 74 -11.69 2.21 -14.07
C ALA A 74 -12.00 1.16 -12.98
N GLN A 75 -11.60 1.46 -11.73
CA GLN A 75 -11.92 0.58 -10.60
C GLN A 75 -13.37 0.77 -10.19
N PRO A 76 -14.16 -0.30 -10.06
CA PRO A 76 -15.55 -0.19 -9.63
C PRO A 76 -15.61 0.28 -8.18
N LEU A 77 -16.44 1.29 -7.92
CA LEU A 77 -16.77 1.71 -6.57
C LEU A 77 -17.95 0.87 -6.05
N ARG A 78 -17.82 0.40 -4.82
CA ARG A 78 -18.89 -0.26 -4.09
C ARG A 78 -19.40 0.63 -2.97
N LEU A 79 -20.67 0.52 -2.63
CA LEU A 79 -21.24 1.22 -1.49
C LEU A 79 -21.19 0.33 -0.26
N TYR A 80 -20.59 0.83 0.81
CA TYR A 80 -20.48 0.14 2.09
C TYR A 80 -21.34 0.84 3.14
N ASN A 81 -21.85 0.07 4.09
CA ASN A 81 -22.56 0.56 5.28
C ASN A 81 -23.76 1.47 4.95
N ARG A 82 -24.54 1.08 3.93
CA ARG A 82 -25.72 1.84 3.50
C ARG A 82 -26.62 2.20 4.68
N GLY A 83 -27.00 3.47 4.76
CA GLY A 83 -27.89 4.01 5.77
C GLY A 83 -27.26 4.27 7.14
N LYS A 84 -25.96 3.98 7.33
CA LYS A 84 -25.24 4.25 8.57
C LYS A 84 -24.43 5.55 8.51
N ASP A 85 -23.90 5.97 9.66
CA ASP A 85 -23.11 7.20 9.78
C ASP A 85 -21.73 7.10 9.09
N ASP A 86 -21.26 5.87 8.88
CA ASP A 86 -20.02 5.51 8.19
C ASP A 86 -20.28 5.00 6.76
N GLU A 87 -21.42 5.35 6.16
CA GLU A 87 -21.70 5.07 4.75
C GLU A 87 -20.64 5.72 3.85
N HIS A 88 -20.09 4.92 2.95
CA HIS A 88 -19.07 5.39 2.01
C HIS A 88 -19.05 4.57 0.72
N TYR A 89 -18.68 5.23 -0.38
CA TYR A 89 -18.17 4.51 -1.54
C TYR A 89 -16.73 4.09 -1.28
N GLY A 90 -16.34 2.89 -1.68
CA GLY A 90 -14.98 2.41 -1.51
C GLY A 90 -14.52 1.51 -2.64
N PHE A 91 -13.20 1.46 -2.79
CA PHE A 91 -12.51 0.40 -3.50
C PHE A 91 -11.15 0.17 -2.85
N TYR A 92 -10.58 -1.00 -3.09
CA TYR A 92 -9.17 -1.25 -2.80
C TYR A 92 -8.53 -2.04 -3.93
N ASN A 93 -7.21 -1.89 -4.07
CA ASN A 93 -6.40 -2.75 -4.90
C ASN A 93 -5.12 -3.15 -4.17
N TYR A 94 -4.53 -4.25 -4.60
CA TYR A 94 -3.20 -4.67 -4.15
C TYR A 94 -2.15 -4.26 -5.16
N PHE A 95 -1.02 -3.78 -4.67
CA PHE A 95 0.15 -3.47 -5.48
C PHE A 95 1.43 -3.78 -4.70
N ASP A 96 2.53 -3.92 -5.43
CA ASP A 96 3.85 -4.11 -4.82
C ASP A 96 4.49 -2.73 -4.62
N ARG A 97 4.60 -2.34 -3.36
CA ARG A 97 5.17 -1.06 -2.95
C ARG A 97 6.66 -1.23 -2.73
N SER A 98 7.49 -0.52 -3.48
CA SER A 98 8.94 -0.52 -3.29
C SER A 98 9.42 0.78 -2.68
N ILE A 99 10.30 0.69 -1.69
CA ILE A 99 10.94 1.84 -1.02
C ILE A 99 12.44 1.61 -0.88
N PHE A 100 13.17 2.69 -0.64
CA PHE A 100 14.58 2.69 -0.33
C PHE A 100 14.76 2.84 1.19
N LEU A 101 15.69 2.08 1.77
CA LEU A 101 15.98 2.12 3.20
C LEU A 101 17.49 2.23 3.45
N LYS A 102 17.87 2.96 4.50
CA LYS A 102 19.26 2.97 4.96
C LYS A 102 19.60 1.67 5.66
N GLN A 103 18.70 1.17 6.51
CA GLN A 103 18.85 -0.11 7.20
C GLN A 103 17.50 -0.60 7.72
N ILE A 104 17.34 -1.91 7.82
CA ILE A 104 16.17 -2.55 8.44
C ILE A 104 16.52 -3.44 9.65
N ASN A 105 17.80 -3.44 10.03
CA ASN A 105 18.32 -4.24 11.15
C ASN A 105 18.23 -3.44 12.45
N GLY A 106 17.23 -3.76 13.26
CA GLY A 106 17.05 -3.20 14.59
C GLY A 106 15.67 -3.56 15.12
N THR A 107 15.62 -4.37 16.19
CA THR A 107 14.38 -4.76 16.89
C THR A 107 13.66 -3.60 17.57
N ASN A 108 14.21 -2.38 17.48
CA ASN A 108 13.68 -1.21 18.14
C ASN A 108 12.71 -0.50 17.19
N ARG A 109 11.45 -0.43 17.65
CA ARG A 109 10.35 0.34 17.06
C ARG A 109 10.79 1.80 16.91
N GLY A 110 11.35 2.15 15.76
CA GLY A 110 11.97 3.45 15.52
C GLY A 110 12.87 3.50 14.29
N GLY A 111 13.47 2.37 13.88
CA GLY A 111 14.26 2.28 12.64
C GLY A 111 15.45 3.24 12.58
N ASN A 112 16.01 3.43 11.39
CA ASN A 112 16.99 4.50 11.15
C ASN A 112 16.27 5.85 11.10
N PRO A 113 16.80 6.93 11.71
CA PRO A 113 16.26 8.29 11.53
C PRO A 113 16.10 8.71 10.07
N ALA A 114 16.93 8.22 9.15
CA ALA A 114 16.82 8.49 7.72
C ALA A 114 15.61 7.80 7.05
N ASP A 115 14.99 6.81 7.71
CA ASP A 115 13.91 5.99 7.16
C ASP A 115 12.52 6.33 7.76
N ILE A 116 12.44 7.26 8.71
CA ILE A 116 11.21 7.51 9.49
C ILE A 116 10.06 8.10 8.67
N ASP A 117 10.35 8.75 7.55
CA ASP A 117 9.35 9.39 6.68
C ASP A 117 9.12 8.60 5.38
N GLY A 118 8.84 7.30 5.53
CA GLY A 118 8.52 6.43 4.40
C GLY A 118 9.73 5.91 3.62
N GLY A 119 10.95 6.12 4.13
CA GLY A 119 12.21 5.60 3.61
C GLY A 119 13.26 6.67 3.35
N SER A 120 14.46 6.22 2.97
CA SER A 120 15.59 7.07 2.58
C SER A 120 15.49 7.50 1.11
N THR A 121 16.27 8.52 0.71
CA THR A 121 16.51 8.80 -0.71
C THR A 121 17.31 7.66 -1.35
N LYS A 122 17.21 7.49 -2.68
CA LYS A 122 17.94 6.44 -3.42
C LYS A 122 19.45 6.51 -3.16
N ASP A 123 20.04 7.71 -3.22
CA ASP A 123 21.49 7.91 -3.07
C ASP A 123 21.99 7.70 -1.64
N ALA A 124 21.10 7.81 -0.65
CA ALA A 124 21.45 7.56 0.75
C ALA A 124 21.21 6.11 1.16
N ALA A 125 20.45 5.33 0.40
CA ALA A 125 19.98 4.01 0.80
C ALA A 125 21.01 2.91 0.59
N ASN A 126 20.96 1.91 1.47
CA ASN A 126 21.75 0.68 1.32
C ASN A 126 20.86 -0.51 0.90
N LEU A 127 19.54 -0.31 0.90
CA LEU A 127 18.55 -1.36 0.66
C LEU A 127 17.44 -0.85 -0.26
N ARG A 128 16.95 -1.74 -1.13
CA ARG A 128 15.67 -1.59 -1.82
C ARG A 128 14.73 -2.69 -1.37
N CYS A 129 13.65 -2.32 -0.70
CA CYS A 129 12.69 -3.26 -0.13
C CYS A 129 11.35 -3.19 -0.85
N THR A 130 10.69 -4.33 -0.99
CA THR A 130 9.38 -4.46 -1.63
C THR A 130 8.38 -5.08 -0.67
N TYR A 131 7.34 -4.32 -0.36
CA TYR A 131 6.16 -4.73 0.38
C TYR A 131 5.14 -5.22 -0.64
N SER A 132 5.23 -6.50 -0.97
CA SER A 132 4.33 -7.13 -1.95
C SER A 132 2.92 -7.33 -1.40
N GLN A 133 1.89 -7.15 -2.24
CA GLN A 133 0.47 -7.15 -1.82
C GLN A 133 0.15 -6.08 -0.76
N THR A 134 0.67 -4.87 -0.96
CA THR A 134 0.30 -3.68 -0.18
C THR A 134 -1.07 -3.21 -0.64
N ARG A 135 -1.97 -2.93 0.32
CA ARG A 135 -3.33 -2.49 0.03
C ARG A 135 -3.34 -0.98 -0.18
N PHE A 136 -3.94 -0.54 -1.26
CA PHE A 136 -4.35 0.84 -1.47
C PHE A 136 -5.87 0.88 -1.34
N LEU A 137 -6.37 1.56 -0.32
CA LEU A 137 -7.80 1.65 0.02
C LEU A 137 -8.26 3.10 -0.11
N VAL A 138 -9.39 3.32 -0.77
CA VAL A 138 -10.03 4.63 -0.86
C VAL A 138 -11.44 4.53 -0.29
N GLN A 139 -11.79 5.50 0.54
CA GLN A 139 -13.13 5.65 1.13
C GLN A 139 -13.63 7.07 0.90
N ILE A 140 -14.79 7.19 0.26
CA ILE A 140 -15.48 8.44 -0.07
C ILE A 140 -16.77 8.48 0.75
N TRP A 141 -16.75 9.26 1.83
CA TRP A 141 -17.80 9.25 2.84
C TRP A 141 -19.01 10.06 2.40
N THR A 142 -20.21 9.47 2.41
CA THR A 142 -21.43 10.08 1.87
C THR A 142 -22.37 10.64 2.94
N ARG A 143 -22.36 10.09 4.16
CA ARG A 143 -23.20 10.53 5.29
C ARG A 143 -22.42 11.08 6.49
N SER A 144 -21.34 11.80 6.19
CA SER A 144 -20.36 12.22 7.19
C SER A 144 -20.20 13.73 7.31
N LYS A 145 -21.17 14.53 6.83
CA LYS A 145 -21.06 15.99 6.81
C LYS A 145 -20.71 16.60 8.18
N ASP A 146 -21.34 16.09 9.23
CA ASP A 146 -21.18 16.61 10.59
C ASP A 146 -20.00 15.97 11.33
N SER A 147 -19.65 14.72 11.00
CA SER A 147 -18.57 13.95 11.65
C SER A 147 -17.22 14.03 10.94
N LYS A 148 -17.19 14.46 9.68
CA LYS A 148 -16.00 14.59 8.83
C LYS A 148 -16.03 15.90 8.05
N PRO A 149 -16.04 17.06 8.74
CA PRO A 149 -16.07 18.35 8.05
C PRO A 149 -14.80 18.51 7.20
N LEU A 150 -15.00 18.92 5.94
CA LEU A 150 -13.91 19.08 4.98
C LEU A 150 -12.89 20.13 5.46
N LEU A 151 -11.62 19.87 5.18
CA LEU A 151 -10.56 20.85 5.40
C LEU A 151 -10.88 22.13 4.61
N GLN A 152 -10.80 23.26 5.31
CA GLN A 152 -11.02 24.57 4.70
C GLN A 152 -9.87 24.89 3.73
N LYS A 153 -10.17 25.69 2.71
CA LYS A 153 -9.15 26.17 1.77
C LYS A 153 -8.14 27.01 2.55
N SER A 154 -6.85 26.64 2.52
CA SER A 154 -5.80 27.49 3.09
C SER A 154 -5.83 28.87 2.44
N ALA A 155 -5.82 29.93 3.24
CA ALA A 155 -5.79 31.32 2.79
C ALA A 155 -4.43 31.75 2.22
N SER A 156 -3.41 30.89 2.31
CA SER A 156 -2.09 31.12 1.74
C SER A 156 -2.07 30.78 0.25
N ASN A 157 -1.26 31.52 -0.52
CA ASN A 157 -0.92 31.24 -1.93
C ASN A 157 -0.18 29.91 -2.06
N ALA A 158 -0.89 28.80 -1.81
CA ALA A 158 -0.43 27.46 -2.07
C ALA A 158 -0.22 27.33 -3.59
N SER A 159 0.93 26.78 -3.97
CA SER A 159 1.19 26.36 -5.35
C SER A 159 0.01 25.53 -5.88
N ALA A 160 -0.25 25.57 -7.19
CA ALA A 160 -1.41 24.90 -7.80
C ALA A 160 -1.56 23.41 -7.42
N VAL A 161 -0.48 22.77 -6.97
CA VAL A 161 -0.41 21.38 -6.49
C VAL A 161 -1.12 21.16 -5.14
N SER A 162 -1.16 22.18 -4.26
CA SER A 162 -1.80 22.10 -2.94
C SER A 162 -3.14 22.85 -2.87
N ALA A 163 -3.59 23.44 -3.98
CA ALA A 163 -4.93 23.97 -4.10
C ALA A 163 -5.92 22.80 -4.18
N ARG A 164 -6.97 22.82 -3.34
CA ARG A 164 -8.06 21.82 -3.38
C ARG A 164 -8.55 21.66 -4.83
N PRO A 165 -8.38 20.50 -5.47
CA PRO A 165 -8.85 20.29 -6.83
C PRO A 165 -10.39 20.21 -6.83
N GLY A 166 -11.03 21.16 -7.51
CA GLY A 166 -12.44 21.10 -7.85
C GLY A 166 -13.45 21.24 -6.70
N THR A 167 -14.70 20.92 -7.03
CA THR A 167 -15.90 21.06 -6.19
C THR A 167 -16.30 19.76 -5.50
N PHE A 168 -15.44 18.73 -5.48
CA PHE A 168 -15.81 17.42 -4.95
C PHE A 168 -16.21 17.53 -3.46
N PRO A 169 -17.49 17.32 -3.11
CA PRO A 169 -18.03 17.75 -1.82
C PRO A 169 -17.90 16.70 -0.72
N TYR A 170 -17.29 15.56 -1.02
CA TYR A 170 -17.22 14.42 -0.10
C TYR A 170 -15.88 14.36 0.64
N PRO A 171 -15.91 14.06 1.94
CA PRO A 171 -14.73 13.64 2.68
C PRO A 171 -14.17 12.35 2.07
N VAL A 172 -12.86 12.31 1.91
CA VAL A 172 -12.11 11.19 1.35
C VAL A 172 -11.00 10.80 2.30
N THR A 173 -10.85 9.51 2.51
CA THR A 173 -9.71 8.89 3.19
C THR A 173 -9.01 7.96 2.21
N VAL A 174 -7.69 8.07 2.12
CA VAL A 174 -6.83 7.15 1.38
C VAL A 174 -5.91 6.47 2.38
N THR A 175 -5.84 5.15 2.34
CA THR A 175 -5.06 4.35 3.26
C THR A 175 -4.16 3.40 2.49
N ILE A 176 -2.89 3.35 2.90
CA ILE A 176 -1.91 2.35 2.47
C ILE A 176 -1.54 1.49 3.67
N ASP A 177 -1.82 0.19 3.58
CA ASP A 177 -1.57 -0.74 4.68
C ASP A 177 -1.19 -2.15 4.19
N ARG A 178 -0.97 -3.04 5.16
CA ARG A 178 -0.58 -4.43 4.94
C ARG A 178 -1.74 -5.40 5.19
N HIS A 179 -2.99 -4.97 5.14
CA HIS A 179 -4.14 -5.85 5.36
C HIS A 179 -4.51 -6.68 4.11
N GLY A 180 -5.23 -7.78 4.31
CA GLY A 180 -5.71 -8.71 3.27
C GLY A 180 -4.63 -9.22 2.31
N GLY A 181 -5.00 -9.45 1.05
CA GLY A 181 -4.09 -9.85 -0.03
C GLY A 181 -4.02 -11.35 -0.26
N ASP A 182 -3.21 -11.76 -1.24
CA ASP A 182 -2.95 -13.16 -1.55
C ASP A 182 -1.83 -13.71 -0.64
N PRO A 183 -2.08 -14.76 0.17
CA PRO A 183 -1.11 -15.29 1.11
C PRO A 183 0.17 -15.84 0.46
N SER A 184 0.08 -16.40 -0.74
CA SER A 184 1.27 -16.88 -1.44
C SER A 184 2.11 -15.74 -2.02
N LYS A 185 1.55 -14.52 -2.05
CA LYS A 185 2.17 -13.32 -2.63
C LYS A 185 2.48 -12.23 -1.61
N LYS A 186 2.23 -12.44 -0.32
CA LYS A 186 2.29 -11.36 0.69
C LYS A 186 3.50 -11.45 1.60
N ASN A 187 4.62 -10.88 1.15
CA ASN A 187 5.86 -10.78 1.91
C ASN A 187 6.53 -9.41 1.81
N LEU A 188 7.47 -9.16 2.72
CA LEU A 188 8.46 -8.11 2.61
C LEU A 188 9.80 -8.77 2.32
N TYR A 189 10.46 -8.30 1.28
CA TYR A 189 11.80 -8.74 0.90
C TYR A 189 12.63 -7.55 0.48
N CYS A 190 13.94 -7.65 0.69
CA CYS A 190 14.90 -6.58 0.45
C CYS A 190 16.06 -7.09 -0.38
N TYR A 191 16.65 -6.17 -1.14
CA TYR A 191 17.91 -6.35 -1.86
C TYR A 191 18.93 -5.35 -1.33
N GLU A 192 20.16 -5.81 -1.12
CA GLU A 192 21.29 -4.94 -0.84
C GLU A 192 21.67 -4.13 -2.08
N MET A 193 21.95 -2.85 -1.88
CA MET A 193 22.44 -1.94 -2.91
C MET A 193 23.96 -1.80 -2.78
N GLU A 194 24.64 -1.68 -3.92
CA GLU A 194 26.04 -1.28 -3.96
C GLU A 194 26.16 0.24 -3.80
N ASP A 195 27.38 0.73 -3.53
CA ASP A 195 27.66 2.16 -3.35
C ASP A 195 27.33 3.02 -4.58
N ASP A 196 27.32 2.42 -5.78
CA ASP A 196 26.93 3.07 -7.04
C ASP A 196 25.41 3.04 -7.30
N GLY A 197 24.61 2.52 -6.36
CA GLY A 197 23.16 2.40 -6.46
C GLY A 197 22.67 1.23 -7.31
N SER A 198 23.58 0.37 -7.80
CA SER A 198 23.22 -0.88 -8.47
C SER A 198 22.79 -1.96 -7.48
N ILE A 199 22.12 -3.00 -8.01
CA ILE A 199 21.74 -4.19 -7.24
C ILE A 199 22.23 -5.41 -8.00
N LYS A 200 23.04 -6.24 -7.32
CA LYS A 200 23.44 -7.56 -7.84
C LYS A 200 22.38 -8.59 -7.47
N ASN A 201 21.89 -9.34 -8.47
CA ASN A 201 20.91 -10.42 -8.25
C ASN A 201 21.61 -11.70 -7.76
N GLU A 202 22.09 -11.65 -6.53
CA GLU A 202 22.79 -12.75 -5.85
C GLU A 202 21.97 -13.19 -4.62
N GLU A 203 21.90 -14.50 -4.36
CA GLU A 203 21.14 -15.03 -3.21
C GLU A 203 21.66 -14.49 -1.86
N SER A 204 22.96 -14.22 -1.74
CA SER A 204 23.57 -13.63 -0.54
C SER A 204 23.18 -12.17 -0.30
N LYS A 205 22.60 -11.49 -1.29
CA LYS A 205 22.26 -10.05 -1.25
C LYS A 205 20.76 -9.78 -1.23
N LYS A 206 19.94 -10.82 -1.05
CA LYS A 206 18.50 -10.68 -0.91
C LYS A 206 18.01 -11.51 0.26
N TYR A 207 17.02 -10.97 0.98
CA TYR A 207 16.47 -11.63 2.16
C TYR A 207 15.03 -11.21 2.41
N PHE A 208 14.28 -12.11 3.04
CA PHE A 208 12.97 -11.78 3.58
C PHE A 208 13.14 -10.98 4.87
N GLN A 209 12.26 -10.01 5.07
CA GLN A 209 12.18 -9.28 6.33
C GLN A 209 10.82 -9.56 6.97
N PHE A 210 10.84 -9.77 8.28
CA PHE A 210 9.60 -9.96 9.05
C PHE A 210 8.93 -8.62 9.35
N GLU A 211 7.61 -8.57 9.15
CA GLU A 211 6.76 -7.42 9.45
C GLU A 211 5.97 -7.69 10.76
N ASP A 212 6.02 -6.78 11.74
CA ASP A 212 5.10 -6.82 12.89
C ASP A 212 3.70 -6.36 12.46
N ARG A 213 2.97 -7.26 11.78
CA ARG A 213 1.61 -6.98 11.29
C ARG A 213 0.56 -6.87 12.41
N GLY A 214 0.89 -7.28 13.63
CA GLY A 214 0.03 -7.17 14.80
C GLY A 214 0.25 -5.88 15.59
N PHE A 215 1.20 -5.03 15.19
CA PHE A 215 1.55 -3.83 15.92
C PHE A 215 0.33 -2.96 16.23
N GLY A 216 0.11 -2.63 17.51
CA GLY A 216 -0.98 -1.74 17.93
C GLY A 216 -2.40 -2.31 17.82
N GLY A 217 -2.58 -3.60 17.55
CA GLY A 217 -3.91 -4.20 17.44
C GLY A 217 -3.90 -5.73 17.45
N ASN A 218 -4.96 -6.34 16.92
CA ASN A 218 -5.11 -7.79 16.88
C ASN A 218 -5.10 -8.29 15.44
N LEU A 219 -4.37 -9.38 15.20
CA LEU A 219 -4.38 -10.06 13.90
C LEU A 219 -5.62 -10.97 13.79
N VAL A 220 -6.34 -10.85 12.67
CA VAL A 220 -7.47 -11.73 12.35
C VAL A 220 -7.23 -12.35 10.98
N LYS A 221 -7.26 -13.70 10.91
CA LYS A 221 -6.99 -14.47 9.69
C LYS A 221 -5.78 -13.95 8.92
N SER A 222 -4.67 -13.73 9.65
CA SER A 222 -3.43 -13.24 9.07
C SER A 222 -2.61 -14.39 8.52
N THR A 223 -1.59 -14.07 7.72
CA THR A 223 -0.66 -15.09 7.20
C THR A 223 0.54 -15.30 8.09
N GLN A 224 1.00 -14.29 8.85
CA GLN A 224 2.29 -14.34 9.58
C GLN A 224 3.47 -15.02 8.83
N GLY A 225 3.49 -15.01 7.49
CA GLY A 225 4.49 -15.73 6.69
C GLY A 225 4.26 -17.24 6.52
N GLN A 226 3.13 -17.80 6.97
CA GLN A 226 2.72 -19.18 6.74
C GLN A 226 2.24 -19.37 5.30
N GLY A 227 2.92 -20.22 4.54
CA GLY A 227 2.65 -20.49 3.12
C GLY A 227 1.32 -21.20 2.82
N ASN A 228 0.53 -21.56 3.85
CA ASN A 228 -0.70 -22.35 3.73
C ASN A 228 -1.91 -21.66 4.36
N ALA A 229 -2.03 -20.34 4.31
CA ALA A 229 -3.29 -19.70 4.67
C ALA A 229 -4.35 -20.09 3.62
N ILE A 230 -5.34 -20.88 4.06
CA ILE A 230 -6.45 -21.32 3.20
C ILE A 230 -7.56 -20.27 3.26
N GLY A 231 -7.80 -19.59 2.14
CA GLY A 231 -8.85 -18.58 1.99
C GLY A 231 -8.36 -17.13 2.11
N SER A 232 -9.31 -16.19 2.20
CA SER A 232 -9.03 -14.76 2.25
C SER A 232 -8.38 -14.34 3.58
N ILE A 233 -7.29 -13.57 3.49
CA ILE A 233 -6.69 -12.86 4.61
C ILE A 233 -7.56 -11.65 4.93
N ASP A 234 -7.75 -11.32 6.21
CA ASP A 234 -8.37 -10.05 6.64
C ASP A 234 -7.27 -9.09 7.12
N GLY A 235 -6.51 -9.49 8.13
CA GLY A 235 -5.41 -8.70 8.69
C GLY A 235 -5.72 -8.14 10.07
N GLY A 236 -7.00 -8.02 10.44
CA GLY A 236 -7.44 -7.56 11.75
C GLY A 236 -7.32 -6.05 11.93
N THR A 237 -7.01 -5.61 13.16
CA THR A 237 -6.99 -4.18 13.54
C THR A 237 -5.59 -3.61 13.76
N GLY A 238 -4.56 -4.47 13.74
CA GLY A 238 -3.16 -4.10 13.97
C GLY A 238 -2.44 -3.62 12.72
N GLY A 239 -1.12 -3.51 12.83
CA GLY A 239 -0.23 -3.17 11.71
C GLY A 239 -0.09 -1.67 11.48
N CYS A 240 1.03 -1.32 10.84
CA CYS A 240 1.28 0.05 10.42
C CYS A 240 0.40 0.41 9.21
N ARG A 241 -0.14 1.63 9.21
CA ARG A 241 -0.86 2.22 8.08
C ARG A 241 -0.40 3.65 7.85
N CYS A 242 -0.33 4.05 6.59
CA CYS A 242 -0.22 5.45 6.20
C CYS A 242 -1.60 5.90 5.74
N GLN A 243 -2.12 6.98 6.31
CA GLN A 243 -3.46 7.46 6.02
C GLN A 243 -3.42 8.96 5.72
N TRP A 244 -4.12 9.34 4.66
CA TRP A 244 -4.32 10.73 4.26
C TRP A 244 -5.80 11.01 4.17
N GLN A 245 -6.20 12.21 4.58
CA GLN A 245 -7.59 12.63 4.58
C GLN A 245 -7.72 14.10 4.23
N ASN A 246 -8.84 14.46 3.59
CA ASN A 246 -9.18 15.86 3.26
C ASN A 246 -10.23 16.45 4.22
N TRP A 247 -10.35 15.92 5.44
CA TRP A 247 -11.32 16.31 6.46
C TRP A 247 -10.68 16.36 7.86
N LEU A 248 -11.32 17.06 8.80
CA LEU A 248 -10.83 17.20 10.19
C LEU A 248 -11.18 15.97 11.02
N SER A 249 -10.16 15.35 11.64
CA SER A 249 -10.30 14.20 12.55
C SER A 249 -10.90 14.56 13.89
#